data_AF-A0A519W8T7-F1
#
_entry.id   AF-A0A519W8T7-F1
#
_cell.length_a   1.000
_cell.length_b   1.000
_cell.length_c   1.000
_cell.angle_alpha   90.00
_cell.angle_beta   90.00
_cell.angle_gamma   90.00
#
_symmetry.space_group_name_H-M   'P 1'
#
loop_
_entity.id
_entity.type
_entity.pdbx_description
1 polymer ?
#
loop_
_entity_poly.entity_id
_entity_poly.type
_entity_poly.pdbx_seq_one_letter_code
_entity_poly.pdbx_strand_id
1 'polypeptide(L)'
;MRYLLILITVFIFSSRALAQRTINDVMDSTTVNHLLIISKKYGSLSFSGYLQPQFQVAAANGALAEYQGGNFGEFTNNRFRLRRGRLRADYMMLNDDGSPSTYFVLQFDGT
;
A
#
# COMPACT_ATOMS: atom_id res chain seq x y z
N MET A 1 23.59 -41.41 13.63
CA MET A 1 23.55 -41.46 12.16
C MET A 1 22.18 -41.81 11.57
N ARG A 2 21.46 -42.83 12.08
CA ARG A 2 20.14 -43.24 11.53
C ARG A 2 19.06 -42.14 11.55
N TYR A 3 18.96 -41.36 12.64
CA TYR A 3 17.97 -40.29 12.77
C TYR A 3 18.30 -39.02 11.98
N LEU A 4 19.57 -38.80 11.68
CA LEU A 4 20.04 -37.64 10.91
C LEU A 4 19.58 -37.72 9.44
N LEU A 5 19.63 -38.91 8.86
CA LEU A 5 19.17 -39.18 7.50
C LEU A 5 17.67 -38.91 7.32
N ILE A 6 16.86 -39.27 8.31
CA ILE A 6 15.40 -39.05 8.32
C ILE A 6 15.09 -37.55 8.37
N LEU A 7 15.82 -36.79 9.20
CA LEU A 7 15.61 -35.36 9.36
C LEU A 7 15.97 -34.57 8.09
N ILE A 8 17.04 -34.99 7.39
CA ILE A 8 17.45 -34.44 6.10
C ILE A 8 16.41 -34.75 5.01
N THR A 9 15.84 -35.96 4.99
CA THR A 9 14.81 -36.31 3.99
C THR A 9 13.54 -35.49 4.18
N VAL A 10 13.10 -35.26 5.42
CA VAL A 10 11.94 -34.40 5.72
C VAL A 10 12.18 -32.95 5.27
N PHE A 11 13.41 -32.43 5.42
CA PHE A 11 13.76 -31.07 5.01
C PHE A 11 13.80 -30.88 3.47
N ILE A 12 14.10 -31.92 2.71
CA ILE A 12 14.15 -31.86 1.24
C ILE A 12 12.74 -31.87 0.63
N PHE A 13 11.78 -32.57 1.26
CA PHE A 13 10.40 -32.69 0.76
C PHE A 13 9.48 -31.50 1.10
N SER A 14 9.92 -30.54 1.92
CA SER A 14 9.08 -29.38 2.34
C SER A 14 9.03 -28.23 1.32
N SER A 15 9.71 -28.35 0.18
CA SER A 15 9.94 -27.26 -0.80
C SER A 15 8.76 -26.97 -1.75
N ARG A 16 7.59 -27.58 -1.56
CA ARG A 16 6.42 -27.39 -2.44
C ARG A 16 5.14 -26.90 -1.76
N ALA A 17 5.27 -26.04 -0.77
CA ALA A 17 4.13 -25.28 -0.24
C ALA A 17 4.00 -23.94 -0.99
N LEU A 18 3.41 -23.94 -2.19
CA LEU A 18 3.05 -22.71 -2.89
C LEU A 18 1.65 -22.27 -2.42
N ALA A 19 1.60 -21.54 -1.30
CA ALA A 19 0.39 -20.88 -0.82
C ALA A 19 0.20 -19.47 -1.42
N GLN A 20 1.08 -19.06 -2.32
CA GLN A 20 1.04 -17.72 -2.90
C GLN A 20 -0.06 -17.64 -3.96
N ARG A 21 -1.15 -16.97 -3.60
CA ARG A 21 -2.18 -16.54 -4.55
C ARG A 21 -1.81 -15.18 -5.11
N THR A 22 -1.82 -15.06 -6.43
CA THR A 22 -1.74 -13.78 -7.10
C THR A 22 -3.12 -13.13 -7.15
N ILE A 23 -3.15 -11.81 -7.30
CA ILE A 23 -4.40 -11.05 -7.43
C ILE A 23 -5.26 -11.57 -8.60
N ASN A 24 -4.62 -12.08 -9.66
CA ASN A 24 -5.30 -12.69 -10.81
C ASN A 24 -5.96 -14.03 -10.49
N ASP A 25 -5.52 -14.74 -9.44
CA ASP A 25 -6.13 -16.02 -9.02
C ASP A 25 -7.43 -15.81 -8.23
N VAL A 26 -7.69 -14.59 -7.78
CA VAL A 26 -8.88 -14.22 -6.98
C VAL A 26 -9.85 -13.35 -7.79
N MET A 27 -9.37 -12.66 -8.82
CA MET A 27 -10.20 -11.85 -9.71
C MET A 27 -10.84 -12.70 -10.81
N ASP A 28 -12.10 -12.40 -11.13
CA ASP A 28 -12.77 -13.02 -12.27
C ASP A 28 -12.11 -12.58 -13.59
N SER A 29 -11.98 -13.55 -14.50
CA SER A 29 -11.34 -13.37 -15.81
C SER A 29 -12.06 -12.33 -16.66
N THR A 30 -13.38 -12.19 -16.49
CA THR A 30 -14.15 -11.15 -17.17
C THR A 30 -13.70 -9.75 -16.73
N THR A 31 -13.54 -9.55 -15.42
CA THR A 31 -13.14 -8.27 -14.84
C THR A 31 -11.73 -7.89 -15.27
N VAL A 32 -10.81 -8.85 -15.30
CA VAL A 32 -9.44 -8.66 -15.81
C VAL A 32 -9.43 -8.24 -17.27
N ASN A 33 -10.19 -8.93 -18.13
CA ASN A 33 -10.25 -8.62 -19.55
C ASN A 33 -10.88 -7.25 -19.82
N HIS A 34 -11.96 -6.89 -19.11
CA HIS A 34 -12.59 -5.58 -19.23
C HIS A 34 -11.65 -4.45 -18.78
N LEU A 35 -10.95 -4.61 -17.65
CA LEU A 35 -9.95 -3.65 -17.18
C LEU A 35 -8.79 -3.50 -18.17
N LEU A 36 -8.33 -4.58 -18.78
CA LEU A 36 -7.28 -4.56 -19.79
C LEU A 36 -7.74 -3.82 -21.06
N ILE A 37 -8.96 -4.08 -21.54
CA ILE A 37 -9.53 -3.41 -22.72
C ILE A 37 -9.71 -1.91 -22.46
N ILE A 38 -10.23 -1.53 -21.28
CA ILE A 38 -10.40 -0.12 -20.88
C ILE A 38 -9.03 0.57 -20.80
N SER A 39 -8.06 -0.07 -20.15
CA SER A 39 -6.69 0.45 -20.01
C SER A 39 -6.02 0.67 -21.37
N LYS A 40 -6.17 -0.27 -22.31
CA LYS A 40 -5.64 -0.12 -23.68
C LYS A 40 -6.35 0.97 -24.49
N LYS A 41 -7.67 1.11 -24.35
CA LYS A 41 -8.46 2.04 -25.17
C LYS A 41 -8.48 3.47 -24.65
N TYR A 42 -8.50 3.66 -23.33
CA TYR A 42 -8.69 4.96 -22.69
C TYR A 42 -7.52 5.38 -21.80
N GLY A 43 -6.48 4.55 -21.71
CA GLY A 43 -5.36 4.73 -20.79
C GLY A 43 -5.62 4.07 -19.43
N SER A 44 -4.54 3.73 -18.74
CA SER A 44 -4.57 3.18 -17.38
C SER A 44 -4.68 4.32 -16.37
N LEU A 45 -5.66 4.22 -15.47
CA LEU A 45 -5.79 5.09 -14.29
C LEU A 45 -5.49 4.27 -13.04
N SER A 46 -4.58 4.76 -12.20
CA SER A 46 -4.24 4.15 -10.92
C SER A 46 -4.41 5.14 -9.79
N PHE A 47 -5.04 4.71 -8.69
CA PHE A 47 -5.10 5.46 -7.44
C PHE A 47 -4.20 4.78 -6.42
N SER A 48 -3.30 5.54 -5.81
CA SER A 48 -2.38 5.08 -4.79
C SER A 48 -2.30 6.09 -3.65
N GLY A 49 -1.73 5.67 -2.52
CA GLY A 49 -1.65 6.54 -1.36
C GLY A 49 -1.34 5.82 -0.07
N TYR A 50 -1.24 6.60 1.00
CA TYR A 50 -1.13 6.08 2.36
C TYR A 50 -1.73 7.06 3.38
N LEU A 51 -2.12 6.52 4.52
CA LEU A 51 -2.55 7.28 5.69
C LEU A 51 -1.67 6.90 6.88
N GLN A 52 -1.19 7.90 7.62
CA GLN A 52 -0.42 7.73 8.85
C GLN A 52 -1.24 8.24 10.04
N PRO A 53 -2.21 7.46 10.54
CA PRO A 53 -2.89 7.79 11.79
C PRO A 53 -1.88 7.72 12.94
N GLN A 54 -2.01 8.63 13.88
CA GLN A 54 -1.13 8.75 15.03
C GLN A 54 -1.96 9.02 16.27
N PHE A 55 -1.75 8.18 17.30
CA PHE A 55 -2.20 8.45 18.66
C PHE A 55 -1.00 8.89 19.49
N GLN A 56 -1.18 9.93 20.30
CA GLN A 56 -0.14 10.47 21.17
C GLN A 56 -0.69 10.67 22.57
N VAL A 57 0.15 10.44 23.57
CA VAL A 57 -0.11 10.75 24.98
C VAL A 57 1.08 11.54 25.51
N ALA A 58 0.80 12.66 26.15
CA ALA A 58 1.78 13.52 26.80
C ALA A 58 1.84 13.26 28.30
N ALA A 59 2.94 13.66 28.92
CA ALA A 59 3.15 13.51 30.36
C ALA A 59 2.16 14.38 31.19
N ALA A 60 1.69 15.49 30.65
CA ALA A 60 0.78 16.42 31.32
C ALA A 60 -0.28 16.99 30.35
N ASN A 61 -1.39 17.47 30.92
CA ASN A 61 -2.40 18.22 30.16
C ASN A 61 -1.80 19.53 29.63
N GLY A 62 -2.22 19.96 28.45
CA GLY A 62 -1.72 21.20 27.84
C GLY A 62 -0.22 21.17 27.50
N ALA A 63 0.40 19.99 27.46
CA ALA A 63 1.82 19.84 27.17
C ALA A 63 2.20 20.59 25.87
N LEU A 64 3.31 21.32 25.96
CA LEU A 64 3.88 22.06 24.84
C LEU A 64 4.36 21.11 23.74
N ALA A 65 4.33 21.58 22.50
CA ALA A 65 4.63 20.79 21.30
C ALA A 65 6.12 20.48 21.12
N GLU A 66 6.72 19.66 22.00
CA GLU A 66 8.09 19.17 21.79
C GLU A 66 8.21 18.29 20.53
N TYR A 67 7.09 17.67 20.11
CA TYR A 67 7.00 16.85 18.92
C TYR A 67 6.05 17.49 17.88
N GLN A 68 6.45 17.43 16.60
CA GLN A 68 5.72 17.94 15.44
C GLN A 68 4.19 17.82 15.57
N GLY A 69 3.50 18.98 15.52
CA GLY A 69 2.05 19.04 15.39
C GLY A 69 1.26 19.85 16.43
N GLY A 70 1.87 20.84 17.08
CA GLY A 70 1.16 21.81 17.95
C GLY A 70 0.86 21.29 19.35
N ASN A 71 0.42 22.18 20.23
CA ASN A 71 0.23 21.90 21.66
C ASN A 71 -0.92 20.91 21.88
N PHE A 72 -0.88 20.19 23.01
CA PHE A 72 -2.04 19.46 23.50
C PHE A 72 -3.10 20.45 24.02
N GLY A 73 -4.37 20.06 24.01
CA GLY A 73 -5.43 20.91 24.55
C GLY A 73 -5.22 21.16 26.05
N GLU A 74 -5.63 22.32 26.54
CA GLU A 74 -5.36 22.78 27.91
C GLU A 74 -5.74 21.75 28.99
N PHE A 75 -6.84 21.02 28.79
CA PHE A 75 -7.36 20.03 29.73
C PHE A 75 -7.25 18.58 29.24
N THR A 76 -6.42 18.31 28.23
CA THR A 76 -6.20 16.95 27.71
C THR A 76 -4.72 16.67 27.50
N ASN A 77 -4.31 15.43 27.74
CA ASN A 77 -2.97 14.92 27.47
C ASN A 77 -2.93 13.88 26.35
N ASN A 78 -4.05 13.55 25.71
CA ASN A 78 -4.10 12.58 24.62
C ASN A 78 -4.73 13.18 23.36
N ARG A 79 -4.34 12.66 22.20
CA ARG A 79 -4.94 13.05 20.92
C ARG A 79 -4.78 11.98 19.85
N PHE A 80 -5.77 11.93 18.96
CA PHE A 80 -5.71 11.22 17.71
C PHE A 80 -5.61 12.21 16.56
N ARG A 81 -4.71 11.94 15.60
CA ARG A 81 -4.48 12.80 14.44
C ARG A 81 -4.06 11.99 13.23
N LEU A 82 -4.27 12.53 12.04
CA LEU A 82 -3.57 12.08 10.85
C LEU A 82 -2.27 12.89 10.75
N ARG A 83 -1.11 12.23 10.80
CA ARG A 83 0.19 12.91 10.68
C ARG A 83 0.54 13.20 9.22
N ARG A 84 0.22 12.26 8.34
CA ARG A 84 0.43 12.36 6.90
C ARG A 84 -0.66 11.59 6.18
N GLY A 85 -1.13 12.16 5.09
CA GLY A 85 -1.92 11.47 4.09
C GLY A 85 -1.34 11.79 2.73
N ARG A 86 -1.23 10.78 1.87
CA ARG A 86 -0.94 10.98 0.45
C ARG A 86 -2.03 10.32 -0.34
N LEU A 87 -2.56 11.04 -1.31
CA LEU A 87 -3.40 10.50 -2.36
C LEU A 87 -2.76 10.85 -3.70
N ARG A 88 -2.58 9.86 -4.56
CA ARG A 88 -1.98 10.01 -5.87
C ARG A 88 -2.87 9.34 -6.91
N ALA A 89 -3.12 10.04 -8.01
CA ALA A 89 -3.76 9.52 -9.20
C ALA A 89 -2.77 9.59 -10.36
N ASP A 90 -2.45 8.44 -10.93
CA ASP A 90 -1.57 8.28 -12.08
C ASP A 90 -2.40 7.93 -13.31
N TYR A 91 -2.23 8.67 -14.39
CA TYR A 91 -2.79 8.33 -15.69
C TYR A 91 -1.67 8.11 -16.70
N MET A 92 -1.78 7.02 -17.47
CA MET A 92 -0.85 6.69 -18.55
C MET A 92 -1.62 6.19 -19.77
N MET A 93 -1.28 6.71 -20.94
CA MET A 93 -1.75 6.21 -22.22
C MET A 93 -0.56 5.78 -23.07
N LEU A 94 -0.68 4.62 -23.71
CA LEU A 94 0.33 4.08 -24.60
C LEU A 94 -0.17 4.19 -26.05
N ASN A 95 0.75 4.39 -26.98
CA ASN A 95 0.51 4.27 -28.42
C ASN A 95 0.40 2.78 -28.82
N ASP A 96 -0.03 2.52 -30.06
CA ASP A 96 -0.17 1.15 -30.59
C ASP A 96 1.16 0.37 -30.61
N ASP A 97 2.29 1.07 -30.71
CA ASP A 97 3.65 0.50 -30.62
C ASP A 97 4.12 0.25 -29.17
N GLY A 98 3.29 0.56 -28.19
CA GLY A 98 3.59 0.44 -26.76
C GLY A 98 4.39 1.61 -26.17
N SER A 99 4.74 2.63 -26.96
CA SER A 99 5.43 3.81 -26.45
C SER A 99 4.50 4.71 -25.61
N PRO A 100 5.00 5.42 -24.58
CA PRO A 100 4.17 6.34 -23.80
C PRO A 100 3.67 7.51 -24.67
N SER A 101 2.36 7.67 -24.80
CA SER A 101 1.73 8.83 -25.44
C SER A 101 1.58 9.98 -24.45
N THR A 102 0.97 9.73 -23.30
CA THR A 102 0.61 10.75 -22.32
C THR A 102 0.76 10.19 -20.91
N TYR A 103 1.39 10.94 -20.02
CA TYR A 103 1.51 10.60 -18.62
C TYR A 103 1.23 11.83 -17.76
N PHE A 104 0.29 11.74 -16.84
CA PHE A 104 0.07 12.79 -15.83
C PHE A 104 -0.14 12.21 -14.45
N VAL A 105 0.32 12.96 -13.45
CA VAL A 105 0.25 12.59 -12.04
C VAL A 105 -0.40 13.73 -11.27
N LEU A 106 -1.45 13.40 -10.54
CA LEU A 106 -2.06 14.29 -9.55
C LEU A 106 -1.73 13.75 -8.17
N GLN A 107 -1.02 14.53 -7.35
CA GLN A 107 -0.66 14.14 -5.99
C GLN A 107 -1.13 15.19 -5.00
N PHE A 108 -1.91 14.74 -4.02
CA PHE A 108 -2.32 15.52 -2.86
C PHE A 108 -1.57 15.00 -1.63
N ASP A 109 -0.81 15.89 -1.00
CA ASP A 109 -0.13 15.63 0.27
C ASP A 109 -0.84 16.41 1.38
N GLY A 110 -1.37 15.69 2.38
CA GLY A 110 -1.93 16.25 3.61
C GLY A 110 -0.99 16.00 4.79
N THR A 111 -0.68 17.03 5.57
CA THR A 111 0.15 16.97 6.79
C THR A 111 -0.54 17.65 7.96
#